data_AF-A0AAW4VNM4-F1
#
_entry.id   AF-A0AAW4VNM4-F1
#
_cell.length_a   1.000
_cell.length_b   1.000
_cell.length_c   1.000
_cell.angle_alpha   90.00
_cell.angle_beta   90.00
_cell.angle_gamma   90.00
#
_symmetry.space_group_name_H-M   'P 1'
#
loop_
_entity.id
_entity.type
_entity.pdbx_description
1 polymer ?
#
loop_
_entity_poly.entity_id
_entity_poly.type
_entity_poly.pdbx_seq_one_letter_code
_entity_poly.pdbx_strand_id
1 'polypeptide(L)'
;MPKLIDKDGNELLNLQMSTDEHWTGKYWIDGKKIYEKIITWTGLSVGVSTINHSISNLNEFIDYEVTCSNGEDFYRFPVVYYSGGNTGTFYCTYFILNVANIRFANNYSWANYKFKAIIRYTKK
;
A
#
# COMPACT_ATOMS: atom_id res chain seq x y z
N MET A 1 3.80 17.81 14.81
CA MET A 1 3.66 17.83 13.32
C MET A 1 2.98 19.13 12.92
N PRO A 2 3.27 19.69 11.73
CA PRO A 2 2.65 20.94 11.31
C PRO A 2 1.14 20.77 11.17
N LYS A 3 0.40 21.65 11.83
CA LYS A 3 -1.05 21.76 11.78
C LYS A 3 -1.39 23.19 11.38
N LEU A 4 -2.39 23.36 10.52
CA LEU A 4 -3.01 24.66 10.34
C LEU A 4 -4.16 24.75 11.33
N ILE A 5 -4.13 25.74 12.22
CA ILE A 5 -5.20 26.02 13.17
C ILE A 5 -5.80 27.39 12.85
N ASP A 6 -7.12 27.53 13.02
CA ASP A 6 -7.76 28.84 12.93
C ASP A 6 -7.55 29.66 14.21
N LYS A 7 -8.06 30.90 14.20
CA LYS A 7 -7.99 31.82 15.34
C LYS A 7 -8.73 31.32 16.59
N ASP A 8 -9.64 30.37 16.42
CA ASP A 8 -10.49 29.80 17.48
C ASP A 8 -9.93 28.45 17.98
N GLY A 9 -8.79 28.00 17.44
CA GLY A 9 -8.10 26.76 17.82
C GLY A 9 -8.59 25.51 17.11
N ASN A 10 -9.45 25.64 16.09
CA ASN A 10 -9.91 24.49 15.30
C ASN A 10 -8.83 24.04 14.31
N GLU A 11 -8.66 22.72 14.16
CA GLU A 11 -7.72 22.14 13.20
C GLU A 11 -8.28 22.25 11.78
N LEU A 12 -7.67 23.10 10.96
CA LEU A 12 -8.02 23.33 9.56
C LEU A 12 -7.32 22.35 8.61
N LEU A 13 -6.11 21.90 8.97
CA LEU A 13 -5.31 20.98 8.15
C LEU A 13 -4.38 20.15 9.03
N ASN A 14 -4.46 18.83 8.86
CA ASN A 14 -3.55 17.88 9.46
C ASN A 14 -2.67 17.25 8.39
N LEU A 15 -1.36 17.47 8.47
CA LEU A 15 -0.39 16.93 7.52
C LEU A 15 0.25 15.63 8.02
N GLN A 16 -0.33 15.00 9.04
CA GLN A 16 0.13 13.73 9.55
C GLN A 16 -0.22 12.58 8.60
N MET A 17 0.77 11.75 8.30
CA MET A 17 0.55 10.45 7.66
C MET A 17 -0.21 9.54 8.65
N SER A 18 -1.36 9.01 8.22
CA SER A 18 -2.17 8.07 8.99
C SER A 18 -2.38 6.77 8.22
N THR A 19 -2.51 5.66 8.96
CA THR A 19 -2.99 4.39 8.40
C THR A 19 -4.50 4.40 8.16
N ASP A 20 -5.21 5.33 8.78
CA ASP A 20 -6.63 5.51 8.55
C ASP A 20 -6.88 6.03 7.14
N GLU A 21 -8.03 5.65 6.60
CA GLU A 21 -8.50 6.21 5.35
C GLU A 21 -8.67 7.73 5.49
N HIS A 22 -8.13 8.48 4.53
CA HIS A 22 -8.27 9.92 4.52
C HIS A 22 -8.39 10.45 3.09
N TRP A 23 -9.04 11.60 2.96
CA TRP A 23 -9.10 12.32 1.69
C TRP A 23 -7.74 12.96 1.41
N THR A 24 -7.26 12.82 0.18
CA THR A 24 -5.93 13.29 -0.24
C THR A 24 -5.86 14.79 -0.57
N GLY A 25 -7.00 15.50 -0.54
CA GLY A 25 -7.09 16.86 -1.07
C GLY A 25 -7.27 16.93 -2.59
N LYS A 26 -7.19 15.79 -3.30
CA LYS A 26 -7.25 15.70 -4.77
C LYS A 26 -8.58 15.13 -5.26
N TYR A 27 -8.89 15.43 -6.51
CA TYR A 27 -10.04 14.92 -7.25
C TYR A 27 -9.57 14.07 -8.43
N TRP A 28 -10.36 13.06 -8.76
CA TRP A 28 -10.21 12.26 -9.97
C TRP A 28 -10.80 12.96 -11.19
N ILE A 29 -10.56 12.42 -12.39
CA ILE A 29 -10.99 13.03 -13.66
C ILE A 29 -12.51 13.19 -13.78
N ASP A 30 -13.28 12.40 -13.04
CA ASP A 30 -14.75 12.47 -12.99
C ASP A 30 -15.28 13.38 -11.87
N GLY A 31 -14.39 14.09 -11.17
CA GLY A 31 -14.74 14.99 -10.07
C GLY A 31 -14.94 14.31 -8.72
N LYS A 32 -14.74 12.99 -8.60
CA LYS A 32 -14.82 12.31 -7.29
C LYS A 32 -13.58 12.58 -6.44
N LYS A 33 -13.74 12.58 -5.12
CA LYS A 33 -12.63 12.69 -4.16
C LYS A 33 -11.73 11.45 -4.23
N ILE A 34 -10.42 11.66 -4.24
CA ILE A 34 -9.43 10.57 -4.10
C ILE A 34 -9.13 10.38 -2.62
N TYR A 35 -9.37 9.17 -2.13
CA TYR A 35 -9.01 8.71 -0.80
C TYR A 35 -7.73 7.89 -0.85
N GLU A 36 -6.97 7.90 0.24
CA GLU A 36 -5.79 7.07 0.44
C GLU A 36 -5.96 6.24 1.71
N LYS A 37 -5.53 4.98 1.66
CA LYS A 37 -5.44 4.10 2.83
C LYS A 37 -4.12 3.34 2.82
N ILE A 38 -3.48 3.27 3.98
CA ILE A 38 -2.22 2.55 4.17
C ILE A 38 -2.49 1.25 4.91
N ILE A 39 -2.13 0.12 4.31
CA ILE A 39 -2.23 -1.21 4.90
C ILE A 39 -0.82 -1.71 5.23
N THR A 40 -0.60 -2.17 6.46
CA THR A 40 0.68 -2.72 6.90
C THR A 40 0.53 -4.17 7.36
N TRP A 41 1.55 -4.98 7.11
CA TRP A 41 1.63 -6.36 7.59
C TRP A 41 3.09 -6.80 7.70
N THR A 42 3.33 -7.96 8.31
CA THR A 42 4.67 -8.54 8.45
C THR A 42 4.70 -9.90 7.78
N GLY A 43 5.75 -10.14 7.01
CA GLY A 43 6.00 -11.43 6.40
C GLY A 43 5.13 -11.74 5.19
N LEU A 44 5.64 -12.62 4.32
CA LEU A 44 4.85 -13.32 3.31
C LEU A 44 5.33 -14.76 3.23
N SER A 45 4.40 -15.69 3.37
CA SER A 45 4.61 -17.12 3.08
C SER A 45 4.74 -17.33 1.58
N VAL A 46 5.47 -18.35 1.14
CA VAL A 46 5.49 -18.78 -0.27
C VAL A 46 4.10 -19.24 -0.71
N GLY A 47 3.71 -18.92 -1.94
CA GLY A 47 2.47 -19.36 -2.55
C GLY A 47 1.56 -18.18 -2.95
N VAL A 48 0.26 -18.42 -2.91
CA VAL A 48 -0.78 -17.42 -3.23
C VAL A 48 -1.64 -17.20 -2.00
N SER A 49 -1.82 -15.95 -1.60
CA SER A 49 -2.73 -15.59 -0.50
C SER A 49 -3.23 -14.15 -0.65
N THR A 50 -3.98 -13.68 0.34
CA THR A 50 -4.68 -12.40 0.34
C THR A 50 -4.52 -11.67 1.67
N ILE A 51 -4.49 -10.34 1.60
CA ILE A 51 -4.54 -9.42 2.74
C ILE A 51 -5.77 -8.55 2.56
N ASN A 52 -6.64 -8.49 3.57
CA ASN A 52 -7.84 -7.67 3.53
C ASN A 52 -7.47 -6.18 3.65
N HIS A 53 -7.97 -5.33 2.75
CA HIS A 53 -7.74 -3.88 2.82
C HIS A 53 -8.88 -3.12 3.53
N SER A 54 -10.03 -3.76 3.77
CA SER A 54 -11.19 -3.20 4.47
C SER A 54 -11.63 -1.83 3.96
N ILE A 55 -11.69 -1.65 2.64
CA ILE A 55 -12.13 -0.41 2.01
C ILE A 55 -13.62 -0.57 1.75
N SER A 56 -14.43 0.34 2.30
CA SER A 56 -15.88 0.35 2.11
C SER A 56 -16.28 1.35 1.02
N ASN A 57 -17.40 1.06 0.34
CA ASN A 57 -17.97 1.90 -0.72
C ASN A 57 -16.98 2.23 -1.84
N LEU A 58 -16.08 1.31 -2.17
CA LEU A 58 -15.13 1.45 -3.27
C LEU A 58 -15.87 1.65 -4.60
N ASN A 59 -15.53 2.71 -5.33
CA ASN A 59 -15.94 2.91 -6.71
C ASN A 59 -14.87 2.37 -7.66
N GLU A 60 -13.65 2.92 -7.60
CA GLU A 60 -12.54 2.50 -8.45
C GLU A 60 -11.20 2.62 -7.72
N PHE A 61 -10.23 1.78 -8.11
CA PHE A 61 -8.84 1.98 -7.73
C PHE A 61 -8.17 2.96 -8.69
N ILE A 62 -7.38 3.89 -8.16
CA ILE A 62 -6.62 4.87 -8.92
C ILE A 62 -5.17 4.44 -9.09
N ASP A 63 -4.56 4.03 -7.97
CA ASP A 63 -3.14 3.71 -7.91
C ASP A 63 -2.86 2.87 -6.66
N TYR A 64 -1.80 2.08 -6.70
CA TYR A 64 -1.28 1.42 -5.51
C TYR A 64 0.21 1.15 -5.59
N GLU A 65 0.86 1.23 -4.43
CA GLU A 65 2.27 0.91 -4.28
C GLU A 65 2.44 -0.06 -3.11
N VAL A 66 3.21 -1.13 -3.31
CA VAL A 66 3.64 -2.03 -2.24
C VAL A 66 5.14 -1.95 -2.07
N THR A 67 5.58 -1.77 -0.84
CA THR A 67 7.00 -1.74 -0.43
C THR A 67 7.24 -2.63 0.77
N CYS A 68 8.47 -3.08 0.97
CA CYS A 68 8.87 -3.75 2.20
C CYS A 68 10.30 -3.44 2.62
N SER A 69 10.60 -3.66 3.91
CA SER A 69 11.95 -3.57 4.46
C SER A 69 12.16 -4.54 5.63
N ASN A 70 13.37 -5.07 5.77
CA ASN A 70 13.85 -5.81 6.95
C ASN A 70 14.78 -4.95 7.84
N GLY A 71 14.95 -3.65 7.52
CA GLY A 71 15.91 -2.75 8.18
C GLY A 71 17.26 -2.62 7.48
N GLU A 72 17.56 -3.49 6.52
CA GLU A 72 18.80 -3.45 5.70
C GLU A 72 18.45 -3.11 4.25
N ASP A 73 17.52 -3.87 3.67
CA ASP A 73 17.04 -3.67 2.32
C ASP A 73 15.71 -2.91 2.28
N PHE A 74 15.45 -2.25 1.16
CA PHE A 74 14.17 -1.63 0.84
C PHE A 74 13.74 -2.00 -0.58
N TYR A 75 12.60 -2.68 -0.69
CA TYR A 75 12.07 -3.15 -1.97
C TYR A 75 10.76 -2.46 -2.32
N ARG A 76 10.56 -2.22 -3.62
CA ARG A 76 9.28 -1.85 -4.23
C ARG A 76 8.86 -2.95 -5.18
N PHE A 77 7.58 -3.32 -5.16
CA PHE A 77 7.05 -4.44 -5.95
C PHE A 77 6.35 -3.99 -7.25
N PRO A 78 6.30 -4.84 -8.29
CA PRO A 78 6.79 -6.23 -8.32
C PRO A 78 8.32 -6.32 -8.30
N VAL A 79 8.84 -7.39 -7.70
CA VAL A 79 10.27 -7.69 -7.65
C VAL A 79 10.52 -9.00 -8.38
N VAL A 80 11.54 -8.97 -9.23
CA VAL A 80 12.06 -10.14 -9.95
C VAL A 80 13.58 -10.10 -9.87
N TYR A 81 14.20 -11.18 -9.39
CA TYR A 81 15.67 -11.29 -9.37
C TYR A 81 16.15 -12.75 -9.38
N TYR A 82 17.40 -12.94 -9.78
CA TYR A 82 18.12 -14.20 -9.65
C TYR A 82 18.97 -14.17 -8.39
N SER A 83 18.82 -15.17 -7.52
CA SER A 83 19.74 -15.34 -6.39
C SER A 83 21.14 -15.58 -6.96
N GLY A 84 22.15 -14.78 -6.60
CA GLY A 84 23.52 -14.95 -7.09
C GLY A 84 23.85 -14.25 -8.42
N GLY A 85 22.98 -13.36 -8.91
CA GLY A 85 23.21 -12.53 -10.10
C GLY A 85 23.10 -13.30 -11.41
N ASN A 86 23.97 -14.27 -11.63
CA ASN A 86 24.07 -15.03 -12.89
C ASN A 86 23.73 -16.52 -12.74
N THR A 87 23.66 -17.05 -11.52
CA THR A 87 23.38 -18.47 -11.25
C THR A 87 22.55 -18.61 -9.99
N GLY A 88 21.38 -19.26 -10.06
CA GLY A 88 20.58 -19.60 -8.87
C GLY A 88 19.09 -19.62 -9.11
N THR A 89 18.31 -19.59 -8.02
CA THR A 89 16.85 -19.62 -8.04
C THR A 89 16.29 -18.27 -8.47
N PHE A 90 15.30 -18.31 -9.35
CA PHE A 90 14.54 -17.14 -9.75
C PHE A 90 13.49 -16.82 -8.70
N TYR A 91 13.50 -15.60 -8.16
CA TYR A 91 12.50 -15.12 -7.23
C TYR A 91 11.62 -14.07 -7.87
N CYS A 92 10.31 -14.22 -7.69
CA CYS A 92 9.28 -13.33 -8.19
C CYS A 92 8.25 -13.09 -7.09
N THR A 93 7.86 -11.84 -6.90
CA THR A 93 6.75 -11.46 -6.03
C THR A 93 5.99 -10.30 -6.64
N TYR A 94 4.67 -10.44 -6.74
CA TYR A 94 3.80 -9.38 -7.23
C TYR A 94 2.51 -9.29 -6.42
N PHE A 95 1.85 -8.14 -6.49
CA PHE A 95 0.60 -7.84 -5.82
C PHE A 95 -0.44 -7.36 -6.82
N ILE A 96 -1.70 -7.70 -6.58
CA ILE A 96 -2.86 -7.28 -7.37
C ILE A 96 -3.94 -6.81 -6.40
N LEU A 97 -4.58 -5.69 -6.69
CA LEU A 97 -5.78 -5.26 -5.98
C LEU A 97 -7.03 -5.91 -6.58
N ASN A 98 -7.92 -6.38 -5.71
CA ASN A 98 -9.30 -6.71 -6.05
C ASN A 98 -10.24 -5.99 -5.07
N VAL A 99 -11.56 -6.15 -5.26
CA VAL A 99 -12.59 -5.38 -4.53
C VAL A 99 -12.48 -5.45 -2.99
N ALA A 100 -11.91 -6.53 -2.44
CA ALA A 100 -11.81 -6.72 -0.99
C ALA A 100 -10.38 -6.88 -0.47
N ASN A 101 -9.44 -7.26 -1.32
CA ASN A 101 -8.13 -7.73 -0.90
C ASN A 101 -6.98 -7.23 -1.79
N ILE A 102 -5.81 -7.17 -1.17
CA ILE A 102 -4.53 -7.24 -1.85
C ILE A 102 -4.20 -8.73 -2.00
N ARG A 103 -4.22 -9.26 -3.22
CA ARG A 103 -3.77 -10.62 -3.54
C ARG A 103 -2.29 -10.58 -3.88
N PHE A 104 -1.55 -11.60 -3.48
CA PHE A 104 -0.15 -11.77 -3.89
C PHE A 104 0.12 -13.18 -4.38
N ALA A 105 1.18 -13.30 -5.18
CA ALA A 105 1.86 -14.57 -5.40
C ALA A 105 3.37 -14.35 -5.26
N ASN A 106 4.04 -15.26 -4.56
CA ASN A 106 5.48 -15.22 -4.35
C ASN A 106 6.08 -16.63 -4.27
N ASN A 107 7.34 -16.75 -4.65
CA ASN A 107 8.14 -17.96 -4.47
C ASN A 107 9.38 -17.75 -3.57
N TYR A 108 9.41 -16.64 -2.83
CA TYR A 108 10.46 -16.31 -1.86
C TYR A 108 9.86 -16.00 -0.49
N SER A 109 10.48 -16.49 0.59
CA SER A 109 10.02 -16.21 1.95
C SER A 109 10.43 -14.81 2.40
N TRP A 110 9.47 -13.92 2.61
CA TRP A 110 9.70 -12.57 3.13
C TRP A 110 9.42 -12.47 4.64
N ALA A 111 9.52 -13.57 5.40
CA ALA A 111 9.00 -13.72 6.77
C ALA A 111 9.35 -12.56 7.74
N ASN A 112 10.54 -11.97 7.63
CA ASN A 112 11.01 -10.92 8.53
C ASN A 112 10.87 -9.49 7.97
N TYR A 113 10.24 -9.32 6.80
CA TYR A 113 10.04 -8.01 6.19
C TYR A 113 8.73 -7.38 6.66
N LYS A 114 8.78 -6.08 6.93
CA LYS A 114 7.61 -5.24 7.19
C LYS A 114 7.13 -4.67 5.86
N PHE A 115 5.87 -4.90 5.54
CA PHE A 115 5.26 -4.45 4.31
C PHE A 115 4.34 -3.25 4.54
N LYS A 116 4.22 -2.45 3.49
CA LYS A 116 3.31 -1.32 3.40
C LYS A 116 2.71 -1.26 2.00
N ALA A 117 1.39 -1.29 1.92
CA ALA A 117 0.64 -0.93 0.73
C ALA A 117 0.00 0.45 0.91
N ILE A 118 0.22 1.35 -0.05
CA ILE A 118 -0.50 2.62 -0.15
C ILE A 118 -1.50 2.45 -1.29
N ILE A 119 -2.80 2.57 -1.01
CA ILE A 119 -3.87 2.36 -1.98
C ILE A 119 -4.63 3.67 -2.14
N ARG A 120 -4.78 4.14 -3.38
CA ARG A 120 -5.55 5.33 -3.75
C ARG A 120 -6.78 4.92 -4.55
N TYR A 121 -7.93 5.49 -4.21
CA TYR A 121 -9.22 5.07 -4.77
C TYR A 121 -10.27 6.17 -4.69
N THR A 122 -11.34 6.03 -5.48
CA THR A 122 -12.55 6.83 -5.35
C THR A 122 -13.66 6.02 -4.66
N LYS A 123 -14.64 6.72 -4.08
CA LYS A 123 -15.81 6.11 -3.46
C LYS A 123 -17.08 6.34 -4.27
N LYS A 124 -18.06 5.44 -4.09
CA LYS A 124 -19.41 5.54 -4.65
C LYS A 124 -20.17 6.72 -4.06
#